data_AF-A0A3B1ANR3-F1
#
_entry.id   AF-A0A3B1ANR3-F1
#
_cell.length_a   1.000
_cell.length_b   1.000
_cell.length_c   1.000
_cell.angle_alpha   90.00
_cell.angle_beta   90.00
_cell.angle_gamma   90.00
#
_symmetry.space_group_name_H-M   'P 1'
#
loop_
_entity.id
_entity.type
_entity.pdbx_description
1 polymer ?
#
loop_
_entity_poly.entity_id
_entity_poly.type
_entity_poly.pdbx_seq_one_letter_code
_entity_poly.pdbx_strand_id
1 'polypeptide(L)'
;MRLRYAQMVIFLLVSLLVSCAGPSRMSAPPYDINANDAGFIYGYVESHDDAIERVDLVEFGRVYVPPFNKPPRVLVYNNGVFMAENITPGRYVVAGFRSSRNHYNMSRSKRDTYQKIFRVMPGEMEYVGAYNVRVTKKGDLRFGKFKVTEIQRPGERDILKELYHATEGTAWQDKIARRLKQLRQL
;
A
#
# COMPACT_ATOMS: atom_id res chain seq x y z
N MET A 1 -36.87 44.84 14.14
CA MET A 1 -36.01 44.47 12.98
C MET A 1 -34.65 43.87 13.35
N ARG A 2 -34.01 44.20 14.48
CA ARG A 2 -32.66 43.70 14.82
C ARG A 2 -32.56 42.20 15.19
N LEU A 3 -33.65 41.57 15.64
CA LEU A 3 -33.64 40.17 16.09
C LEU A 3 -33.62 39.13 14.94
N ARG A 4 -34.18 39.47 13.78
CA ARG A 4 -34.21 38.58 12.59
C ARG A 4 -32.87 38.49 11.87
N TYR A 5 -32.06 39.56 11.91
CA TYR A 5 -30.71 39.56 11.35
C TYR A 5 -29.74 38.71 12.17
N ALA A 6 -29.85 38.73 13.49
CA ALA A 6 -29.00 37.91 14.36
C ALA A 6 -29.22 36.40 14.14
N GLN A 7 -30.47 35.97 13.96
CA GLN A 7 -30.79 34.56 13.66
C GLN A 7 -30.30 34.11 12.27
N MET A 8 -30.34 35.01 11.28
CA MET A 8 -29.88 34.71 9.92
C MET A 8 -28.35 34.59 9.82
N VAL A 9 -27.61 35.41 10.58
CA VAL A 9 -26.14 35.35 10.65
C VAL A 9 -25.67 34.08 11.37
N ILE A 10 -26.36 33.64 12.42
CA ILE A 10 -26.03 32.40 13.15
C ILE A 10 -26.26 31.16 12.26
N PHE A 11 -27.34 31.11 11.48
CA PHE A 11 -27.57 29.99 10.55
C PHE A 11 -26.53 29.93 9.42
N LEU A 12 -26.05 31.09 8.93
CA LEU A 12 -25.00 31.14 7.90
C LEU A 12 -23.63 30.70 8.42
N LEU A 13 -23.33 30.98 9.70
CA LEU A 13 -22.09 30.56 10.36
C LEU A 13 -22.05 29.06 10.66
N VAL A 14 -23.18 28.43 10.94
CA VAL A 14 -23.25 26.97 11.22
C VAL A 14 -23.13 26.14 9.94
N SER A 15 -23.59 26.64 8.78
CA SER A 15 -23.42 25.95 7.49
C SER A 15 -21.97 25.89 6.97
N LEU A 16 -21.06 26.71 7.51
CA LEU A 16 -19.64 26.71 7.13
C LEU A 16 -18.78 25.69 7.92
N LEU A 17 -19.35 25.01 8.91
CA LEU A 17 -18.63 24.00 9.72
C LEU A 17 -18.85 22.55 9.25
N VAL A 18 -19.56 22.32 8.14
CA VAL A 18 -19.87 20.97 7.62
C VAL A 18 -18.88 20.50 6.54
N SER A 19 -17.80 21.24 6.28
CA SER A 19 -16.82 20.85 5.27
C SER A 19 -15.55 20.27 5.89
N CYS A 20 -15.19 19.08 5.40
CA CYS A 20 -13.92 18.36 5.61
C CYS A 20 -13.82 17.40 6.81
N ALA A 21 -14.83 16.56 7.04
CA ALA A 21 -14.64 15.28 7.72
C ALA A 21 -15.33 14.14 6.96
N GLY A 22 -15.04 14.04 5.65
CA GLY A 22 -15.29 12.80 4.94
C GLY A 22 -14.29 11.74 5.44
N PRO A 23 -14.71 10.51 5.78
CA PRO A 23 -13.79 9.43 6.12
C PRO A 23 -13.17 8.88 4.83
N SER A 24 -12.44 9.72 4.08
CA SER A 24 -11.55 9.22 3.05
C SER A 24 -10.40 8.55 3.79
N ARG A 25 -10.40 7.22 3.79
CA ARG A 25 -9.27 6.36 4.19
C ARG A 25 -8.10 6.64 3.24
N MET A 26 -7.54 7.83 3.30
CA MET A 26 -6.37 8.21 2.52
C MET A 26 -5.19 7.64 3.31
N SER A 27 -4.48 6.67 2.73
CA SER A 27 -3.17 6.28 3.23
C SER A 27 -2.38 7.57 3.47
N ALA A 28 -1.74 7.69 4.64
CA ALA A 28 -0.90 8.84 4.92
C ALA A 28 0.10 9.05 3.76
N PRO A 29 0.39 10.30 3.38
CA PRO A 29 1.20 10.58 2.20
C PRO A 29 2.57 9.88 2.26
N PRO A 30 3.17 9.60 1.10
CA PRO A 30 4.51 9.07 1.04
C PRO A 30 5.50 10.08 1.64
N TYR A 31 6.48 9.55 2.35
CA TYR A 31 7.64 10.34 2.77
C TYR A 31 8.57 10.54 1.58
N ASP A 32 9.22 11.70 1.54
CA ASP A 32 10.24 11.94 0.53
C ASP A 32 11.45 11.00 0.70
N ILE A 33 12.28 10.92 -0.35
CA ILE A 33 13.50 10.11 -0.35
C ILE A 33 14.43 10.59 0.75
N ASN A 34 14.80 9.70 1.68
CA ASN A 34 15.66 10.04 2.81
C ASN A 34 17.13 9.63 2.63
N ALA A 35 17.45 8.84 1.61
CA ALA A 35 18.80 8.38 1.31
C ALA A 35 18.99 8.14 -0.20
N ASN A 36 20.19 8.37 -0.72
CA ASN A 36 20.47 8.21 -2.16
C ASN A 36 20.32 6.76 -2.65
N ASP A 37 20.51 5.79 -1.76
CA ASP A 37 20.36 4.36 -2.02
C ASP A 37 18.98 3.81 -1.65
N ALA A 38 18.03 4.67 -1.26
CA ALA A 38 16.68 4.29 -0.91
C ALA A 38 15.98 3.57 -2.07
N GLY A 39 15.66 2.31 -1.81
CA GLY A 39 14.83 1.46 -2.66
C GLY A 39 13.36 1.76 -2.51
N PHE A 40 12.59 1.22 -3.45
CA PHE A 40 11.15 1.40 -3.56
C PHE A 40 10.53 0.06 -3.94
N ILE A 41 9.58 -0.45 -3.16
CA ILE A 41 8.87 -1.70 -3.48
C ILE A 41 7.41 -1.36 -3.75
N TYR A 42 6.80 -1.95 -4.77
CA TYR A 42 5.42 -1.66 -5.10
C TYR A 42 4.73 -2.81 -5.81
N GLY A 43 3.40 -2.83 -5.71
CA GLY A 43 2.58 -3.85 -6.33
C GLY A 43 1.11 -3.52 -6.21
N TYR A 44 0.29 -4.53 -6.49
CA TYR A 44 -1.17 -4.41 -6.41
C TYR A 44 -1.77 -5.60 -5.69
N VAL A 45 -2.81 -5.35 -4.91
CA VAL A 45 -3.65 -6.39 -4.34
C VAL A 45 -5.12 -6.01 -4.42
N GLU A 46 -5.93 -6.93 -4.93
CA GLU A 46 -7.38 -6.83 -4.86
C GLU A 46 -7.97 -7.94 -4.00
N SER A 47 -9.10 -7.62 -3.36
CA SER A 47 -9.91 -8.60 -2.67
C SER A 47 -11.39 -8.38 -2.97
N HIS A 48 -12.11 -9.49 -3.10
CA HIS A 48 -13.56 -9.49 -3.31
C HIS A 48 -14.34 -9.47 -1.99
N ASP A 49 -13.68 -9.77 -0.87
CA ASP A 49 -14.34 -9.95 0.43
C ASP A 49 -14.26 -8.69 1.30
N ASP A 50 -13.06 -8.10 1.41
CA ASP A 50 -12.78 -6.95 2.28
C ASP A 50 -11.63 -6.10 1.70
N ALA A 51 -11.68 -4.78 1.89
CA ALA A 51 -10.57 -3.91 1.54
C ALA A 51 -9.28 -4.33 2.27
N ILE A 52 -8.18 -4.40 1.54
CA ILE A 52 -6.85 -4.65 2.12
C ILE A 52 -6.35 -3.34 2.72
N GLU A 53 -5.99 -3.39 3.99
CA GLU A 53 -5.56 -2.22 4.77
C GLU A 53 -4.05 -2.28 5.08
N ARG A 54 -3.43 -3.46 4.92
CA ARG A 54 -2.01 -3.67 5.20
C ARG A 54 -1.41 -4.77 4.34
N VAL A 55 -0.19 -4.51 3.88
CA VAL A 55 0.68 -5.51 3.25
C VAL A 55 1.83 -5.79 4.23
N ASP A 56 2.02 -7.05 4.58
CA ASP A 56 3.11 -7.47 5.45
C ASP A 56 4.36 -7.70 4.61
N LEU A 57 5.16 -6.66 4.43
CA LEU A 57 6.49 -6.74 3.83
C LEU A 57 7.54 -6.98 4.93
N VAL A 58 8.42 -7.95 4.74
CA VAL A 58 9.48 -8.29 5.70
C VAL A 58 10.81 -8.52 5.02
N GLU A 59 11.89 -8.12 5.70
CA GLU A 59 13.25 -8.45 5.29
C GLU A 59 13.55 -9.91 5.64
N PHE A 60 14.10 -10.65 4.67
CA PHE A 60 14.37 -12.07 4.83
C PHE A 60 15.46 -12.31 5.88
N GLY A 61 15.13 -13.11 6.90
CA GLY A 61 16.03 -13.42 8.01
C GLY A 61 15.99 -12.39 9.15
N ARG A 62 15.18 -11.33 9.04
CA ARG A 62 15.02 -10.34 10.09
C ARG A 62 13.86 -10.70 11.01
N VAL A 63 14.12 -10.63 12.33
CA VAL A 63 13.11 -10.80 13.37
C VAL A 63 12.66 -9.44 13.86
N TYR A 64 11.34 -9.22 13.89
CA TYR A 64 10.74 -7.99 14.37
C TYR A 64 10.13 -8.16 15.75
N VAL A 65 10.63 -7.43 16.74
CA VAL A 65 10.22 -7.42 18.15
C VAL A 65 9.87 -5.97 18.53
N PRO A 66 8.59 -5.59 18.49
CA PRO A 66 8.15 -4.28 18.97
C PRO A 66 8.47 -4.12 20.48
N PRO A 67 8.87 -2.92 20.95
CA PRO A 67 9.01 -1.67 20.19
C PRO A 67 10.39 -1.47 19.52
N PHE A 68 11.34 -2.40 19.70
CA PHE A 68 12.75 -2.23 19.35
C PHE A 68 13.02 -2.13 17.85
N ASN A 69 12.28 -2.85 17.02
CA ASN A 69 12.34 -2.73 15.57
C ASN A 69 10.96 -2.99 14.95
N LYS A 70 10.77 -2.45 13.74
CA LYS A 70 9.50 -2.51 13.00
C LYS A 70 9.76 -2.98 11.57
N PRO A 71 8.80 -3.71 10.96
CA PRO A 71 8.88 -4.01 9.53
C PRO A 71 8.85 -2.72 8.71
N PRO A 72 9.31 -2.77 7.44
CA PRO A 72 9.14 -1.66 6.51
C PRO A 72 7.72 -1.10 6.51
N ARG A 73 7.61 0.22 6.42
CA ARG A 73 6.32 0.89 6.26
C ARG A 73 5.78 0.60 4.86
N VAL A 74 4.54 0.13 4.78
CA VAL A 74 3.84 -0.05 3.50
C VAL A 74 2.58 0.79 3.50
N LEU A 75 2.44 1.62 2.47
CA LEU A 75 1.25 2.39 2.14
C LEU A 75 0.36 1.54 1.26
N VAL A 76 -0.91 1.42 1.64
CA VAL A 76 -1.94 0.76 0.83
C VAL A 76 -2.99 1.79 0.46
N TYR A 77 -3.20 1.97 -0.84
CA TYR A 77 -4.16 2.92 -1.39
C TYR A 77 -5.52 2.24 -1.62
N ASN A 78 -6.58 3.05 -1.74
CA ASN A 78 -7.96 2.55 -1.87
C ASN A 78 -8.20 1.73 -3.14
N ASN A 79 -7.40 1.95 -4.17
CA ASN A 79 -7.45 1.18 -5.42
C ASN A 79 -6.66 -0.14 -5.36
N GLY A 80 -6.14 -0.55 -4.19
CA GLY A 80 -5.38 -1.79 -4.03
C GLY A 80 -3.90 -1.68 -4.41
N VAL A 81 -3.46 -0.56 -4.99
CA VAL A 81 -2.04 -0.27 -5.16
C VAL A 81 -1.38 -0.15 -3.78
N PHE A 82 -0.16 -0.65 -3.66
CA PHE A 82 0.65 -0.43 -2.48
C PHE A 82 2.09 -0.06 -2.83
N MET A 83 2.73 0.66 -1.92
CA MET A 83 4.16 0.98 -2.00
C MET A 83 4.82 0.95 -0.63
N ALA A 84 6.06 0.48 -0.59
CA ALA A 84 6.97 0.62 0.53
C ALA A 84 8.13 1.52 0.09
N GLU A 85 8.28 2.63 0.79
CA GLU A 85 9.26 3.68 0.49
C GLU A 85 10.47 3.58 1.41
N ASN A 86 11.57 4.22 1.01
CA ASN A 86 12.80 4.30 1.81
C ASN A 86 13.30 2.92 2.24
N ILE A 87 13.24 1.95 1.32
CA ILE A 87 13.63 0.56 1.56
C ILE A 87 15.15 0.44 1.49
N THR A 88 15.77 -0.09 2.54
CA THR A 88 17.21 -0.36 2.51
C THR A 88 17.52 -1.52 1.55
N PRO A 89 18.65 -1.51 0.84
CA PRO A 89 19.04 -2.62 -0.03
C PRO A 89 19.08 -3.94 0.73
N GLY A 90 18.55 -5.02 0.13
CA GLY A 90 18.41 -6.28 0.86
C GLY A 90 17.53 -7.31 0.16
N ARG A 91 17.19 -8.37 0.90
CA ARG A 91 16.29 -9.43 0.44
C ARG A 91 14.99 -9.33 1.19
N TYR A 92 13.88 -9.37 0.49
CA TYR A 92 12.55 -9.14 1.05
C TYR A 92 11.57 -10.19 0.56
N VAL A 93 10.44 -10.28 1.27
CA VAL A 93 9.29 -11.08 0.85
C VAL A 93 8.01 -10.39 1.31
N VAL A 94 6.98 -10.43 0.45
CA VAL A 94 5.61 -10.12 0.85
C VAL A 94 5.08 -11.33 1.62
N ALA A 95 5.01 -11.23 2.94
CA ALA A 95 4.57 -12.32 3.81
C ALA A 95 3.05 -12.55 3.73
N GLY A 96 2.27 -11.50 3.48
CA GLY A 96 0.82 -11.60 3.36
C GLY A 96 0.10 -10.26 3.27
N PHE A 97 -1.21 -10.33 3.25
CA PHE A 97 -2.12 -9.19 3.16
C PHE A 97 -3.11 -9.24 4.33
N ARG A 98 -3.52 -8.09 4.86
CA ARG A 98 -4.52 -8.01 5.94
C ARG A 98 -5.66 -7.09 5.55
N SER A 99 -6.87 -7.56 5.81
CA SER A 99 -8.07 -6.73 5.90
C SER A 99 -8.49 -6.60 7.36
N SER A 100 -9.57 -5.86 7.60
CA SER A 100 -10.19 -5.72 8.93
C SER A 100 -10.60 -7.07 9.55
N ARG A 101 -10.87 -8.10 8.75
CA ARG A 101 -11.37 -9.40 9.21
C ARG A 101 -10.47 -10.58 8.89
N ASN A 102 -9.60 -10.46 7.89
CA ASN A 102 -8.87 -11.58 7.31
C ASN A 102 -7.36 -11.33 7.24
N HIS A 103 -6.58 -12.41 7.38
CA HIS A 103 -5.14 -12.42 7.14
C HIS A 103 -4.82 -13.45 6.08
N TYR A 104 -4.33 -12.98 4.93
CA TYR A 104 -4.01 -13.77 3.75
C TYR A 104 -2.50 -14.00 3.68
N ASN A 105 -2.02 -15.11 4.26
CA ASN A 105 -0.59 -15.47 4.17
C ASN A 105 -0.21 -15.82 2.73
N MET A 106 0.85 -15.20 2.21
CA MET A 106 1.31 -15.47 0.84
C MET A 106 2.00 -16.83 0.73
N SER A 107 2.59 -17.30 1.83
CA SER A 107 3.34 -18.56 1.88
C SER A 107 2.65 -19.61 2.73
N ARG A 108 2.64 -20.85 2.25
CA ARG A 108 2.11 -22.03 2.97
C ARG A 108 3.19 -22.83 3.69
N SER A 109 4.47 -22.62 3.37
CA SER A 109 5.59 -23.36 3.94
C SER A 109 6.89 -22.57 3.85
N LYS A 110 7.92 -22.96 4.62
CA LYS A 110 9.24 -22.32 4.50
C LYS A 110 9.78 -22.37 3.06
N ARG A 111 9.67 -23.52 2.40
CA ARG A 111 10.13 -23.73 1.02
C ARG A 111 9.43 -22.79 0.03
N ASP A 112 8.13 -22.62 0.18
CA ASP A 112 7.33 -21.70 -0.64
C ASP A 112 7.75 -20.23 -0.40
N THR A 113 8.08 -19.86 0.85
CA THR A 113 8.63 -18.52 1.15
C THR A 113 9.94 -18.28 0.41
N TYR A 114 10.86 -19.26 0.38
CA TYR A 114 12.16 -19.11 -0.29
C TYR A 114 12.04 -18.80 -1.79
N GLN A 115 11.01 -19.33 -2.46
CA GLN A 115 10.77 -19.10 -3.88
C GLN A 115 10.21 -17.69 -4.18
N LYS A 116 9.74 -16.98 -3.14
CA LYS A 116 9.11 -15.65 -3.23
C LYS A 116 10.03 -14.54 -2.71
N ILE A 117 11.27 -14.86 -2.38
CA ILE A 117 12.26 -13.86 -1.97
C ILE A 117 12.71 -13.10 -3.21
N PHE A 118 12.64 -11.78 -3.15
CA PHE A 118 13.19 -10.88 -4.14
C PHE A 118 14.27 -10.00 -3.52
N ARG A 119 15.11 -9.41 -4.37
CA ARG A 119 16.24 -8.56 -3.95
C ARG A 119 15.97 -7.13 -4.40
N VAL A 120 16.20 -6.18 -3.50
CA VAL A 120 16.19 -4.75 -3.80
C VAL A 120 17.64 -4.28 -3.81
N MET A 121 18.12 -3.80 -4.96
CA MET A 121 19.45 -3.18 -5.06
C MET A 121 19.41 -1.70 -4.62
N PRO A 122 20.58 -1.09 -4.35
CA PRO A 122 20.68 0.35 -4.05
C PRO A 122 19.95 1.21 -5.07
N GLY A 123 19.00 2.00 -4.60
CA GLY A 123 18.24 2.94 -5.42
C GLY A 123 17.29 2.29 -6.44
N GLU A 124 17.03 0.98 -6.40
CA GLU A 124 16.10 0.35 -7.34
C GLU A 124 14.63 0.51 -6.98
N MET A 125 13.78 0.33 -8.01
CA MET A 125 12.33 0.21 -7.87
C MET A 125 11.94 -1.23 -8.22
N GLU A 126 11.43 -1.97 -7.25
CA GLU A 126 11.10 -3.38 -7.40
C GLU A 126 9.59 -3.59 -7.48
N TYR A 127 9.13 -4.12 -8.63
CA TYR A 127 7.75 -4.52 -8.83
C TYR A 127 7.56 -5.96 -8.35
N VAL A 128 6.71 -6.15 -7.34
CA VAL A 128 6.54 -7.46 -6.69
C VAL A 128 5.32 -8.22 -7.18
N GLY A 129 4.65 -7.76 -8.23
CA GLY A 129 3.50 -8.42 -8.83
C GLY A 129 2.15 -7.82 -8.44
N ALA A 130 1.10 -8.42 -9.00
CA ALA A 130 -0.29 -8.11 -8.72
C ALA A 130 -1.01 -9.36 -8.20
N TYR A 131 -1.86 -9.20 -7.20
CA TYR A 131 -2.44 -10.32 -6.45
C TYR A 131 -3.96 -10.19 -6.32
N ASN A 132 -4.65 -11.32 -6.47
CA ASN A 132 -6.03 -11.50 -6.06
C ASN A 132 -6.09 -12.34 -4.78
N VAL A 133 -6.74 -11.83 -3.75
CA VAL A 133 -6.94 -12.54 -2.49
C VAL A 133 -8.42 -12.76 -2.18
N ARG A 134 -8.77 -14.00 -1.86
CA ARG A 134 -10.15 -14.41 -1.58
C ARG A 134 -10.26 -15.45 -0.48
N VAL A 135 -11.32 -15.39 0.29
CA VAL A 135 -11.72 -16.41 1.26
C VAL A 135 -12.38 -17.56 0.49
N THR A 136 -11.80 -18.76 0.58
CA THR A 136 -12.34 -19.98 -0.07
C THR A 136 -13.27 -20.77 0.84
N LYS A 137 -13.11 -20.63 2.17
CA LYS A 137 -14.04 -21.18 3.15
C LYS A 137 -14.09 -20.27 4.37
N LYS A 138 -15.26 -19.71 4.65
CA LYS A 138 -15.52 -18.98 5.91
C LYS A 138 -15.46 -20.00 7.05
N GLY A 139 -14.57 -19.78 8.01
CA GLY A 139 -14.50 -20.56 9.26
C GLY A 139 -15.03 -19.72 10.42
N ASP A 140 -15.55 -20.36 11.47
CA ASP A 140 -16.30 -19.69 12.52
C ASP A 140 -15.48 -18.67 13.34
N LEU A 141 -14.15 -18.80 13.41
CA LEU A 141 -13.29 -17.79 14.03
C LEU A 141 -11.89 -17.84 13.40
N ARG A 142 -11.45 -16.73 12.80
CA ARG A 142 -10.04 -16.35 12.46
C ARG A 142 -9.19 -17.28 11.57
N PHE A 143 -9.70 -18.45 11.18
CA PHE A 143 -8.97 -19.44 10.38
C PHE A 143 -9.73 -19.85 9.11
N GLY A 144 -10.33 -18.87 8.42
CA GLY A 144 -10.87 -19.10 7.09
C GLY A 144 -9.77 -19.64 6.16
N LYS A 145 -10.12 -20.59 5.28
CA LYS A 145 -9.20 -20.96 4.20
C LYS A 145 -9.23 -19.81 3.19
N PHE A 146 -8.05 -19.42 2.72
CA PHE A 146 -7.92 -18.37 1.72
C PHE A 146 -7.03 -18.82 0.56
N LYS A 147 -7.14 -18.10 -0.55
CA LYS A 147 -6.30 -18.27 -1.73
C LYS A 147 -5.75 -16.92 -2.12
N VAL A 148 -4.42 -16.85 -2.24
CA VAL A 148 -3.70 -15.76 -2.90
C VAL A 148 -3.32 -16.27 -4.27
N THR A 149 -3.64 -15.53 -5.31
CA THR A 149 -3.33 -15.88 -6.71
C THR A 149 -2.68 -14.67 -7.35
N GLU A 150 -1.55 -14.87 -8.02
CA GLU A 150 -0.96 -13.82 -8.85
C GLU A 150 -1.84 -13.57 -10.08
N ILE A 151 -2.03 -12.31 -10.43
CA ILE A 151 -2.84 -11.88 -11.56
C ILE A 151 -1.98 -11.04 -12.52
N GLN A 152 -2.35 -11.05 -13.80
CA GLN A 152 -1.58 -10.35 -14.83
C GLN A 152 -1.86 -8.85 -14.91
N ARG A 153 -3.03 -8.42 -14.40
CA ARG A 153 -3.46 -7.02 -14.46
C ARG A 153 -3.99 -6.58 -13.10
N PRO A 154 -3.72 -5.33 -12.69
CA PRO A 154 -2.93 -4.30 -13.40
C PRO A 154 -1.44 -4.69 -13.51
N GLY A 155 -0.79 -4.24 -14.59
CA GLY A 155 0.64 -4.45 -14.78
C GLY A 155 1.49 -3.37 -14.11
N GLU A 156 2.81 -3.55 -14.11
CA GLU A 156 3.78 -2.59 -13.53
C GLU A 156 3.50 -1.14 -13.97
N ARG A 157 3.33 -0.92 -15.28
CA ARG A 157 3.08 0.41 -15.85
C ARG A 157 1.76 1.02 -15.38
N ASP A 158 0.72 0.22 -15.18
CA ASP A 158 -0.59 0.71 -14.73
C ASP A 158 -0.47 1.18 -13.27
N ILE A 159 0.19 0.38 -12.43
CA ILE A 159 0.44 0.70 -11.02
C ILE A 159 1.31 1.96 -10.89
N LEU A 160 2.36 2.09 -11.71
CA LEU A 160 3.23 3.26 -11.67
C LEU A 160 2.52 4.56 -12.08
N LYS A 161 1.50 4.52 -12.94
CA LYS A 161 0.69 5.72 -13.23
C LYS A 161 -0.08 6.18 -12.00
N GLU A 162 -0.69 5.25 -11.27
CA GLU A 162 -1.39 5.56 -10.02
C GLU A 162 -0.42 6.15 -8.97
N LEU A 163 0.76 5.52 -8.82
CA LEU A 163 1.78 5.99 -7.90
C LEU A 163 2.38 7.34 -8.31
N TYR A 164 2.48 7.64 -9.61
CA TYR A 164 2.95 8.95 -10.09
C TYR A 164 2.09 10.09 -9.55
N HIS A 165 0.77 9.91 -9.50
CA HIS A 165 -0.15 10.88 -8.89
C HIS A 165 -0.07 10.86 -7.36
N ALA A 166 0.01 9.68 -6.74
CA ALA A 166 0.06 9.56 -5.28
C ALA A 166 1.36 10.15 -4.66
N THR A 167 2.42 10.26 -5.45
CA THR A 167 3.74 10.75 -5.03
C THR A 167 4.01 12.19 -5.44
N GLU A 168 2.99 12.93 -5.90
CA GLU A 168 3.14 14.30 -6.37
C GLU A 168 3.84 15.20 -5.33
N GLY A 169 4.85 15.93 -5.79
CA GLY A 169 5.65 16.82 -4.93
C GLY A 169 6.76 16.11 -4.14
N THR A 170 7.01 14.82 -4.37
CA THR A 170 8.14 14.07 -3.78
C THR A 170 9.17 13.68 -4.85
N ALA A 171 10.42 13.40 -4.45
CA ALA A 171 11.45 12.90 -5.35
C ALA A 171 11.14 11.50 -5.93
N TRP A 172 10.19 10.77 -5.34
CA TRP A 172 9.68 9.52 -5.91
C TRP A 172 8.98 9.74 -7.25
N GLN A 173 8.28 10.87 -7.42
CA GLN A 173 7.53 11.18 -8.64
C GLN A 173 8.47 11.19 -9.87
N ASP A 174 9.64 11.81 -9.75
CA ASP A 174 10.65 11.84 -10.81
C ASP A 174 11.23 10.45 -11.12
N LYS A 175 11.45 9.65 -10.08
CA LYS A 175 11.94 8.26 -10.22
C LYS A 175 10.92 7.40 -10.97
N ILE A 176 9.64 7.52 -10.60
CA ILE A 176 8.51 6.87 -11.27
C ILE A 176 8.40 7.35 -12.71
N ALA A 177 8.55 8.66 -12.98
CA ALA A 177 8.52 9.21 -14.33
C ALA A 177 9.60 8.60 -15.23
N ARG A 178 10.83 8.46 -14.71
CA ARG A 178 11.93 7.79 -15.44
C ARG A 178 11.61 6.33 -15.73
N ARG A 179 11.10 5.59 -14.74
CA ARG A 179 10.71 4.18 -14.93
C ARG A 179 9.57 4.02 -15.94
N LEU A 180 8.55 4.88 -15.88
CA LEU A 180 7.46 4.90 -16.87
C LEU A 180 7.95 5.17 -18.29
N LYS A 181 8.99 5.98 -18.49
CA LYS A 181 9.62 6.19 -19.80
C LYS A 181 10.32 4.92 -20.30
N GLN A 182 11.07 4.23 -19.43
CA GLN A 182 11.74 2.96 -19.77
C GLN A 182 10.74 1.89 -20.20
N LEU A 183 9.62 1.74 -19.48
CA LEU A 183 8.57 0.76 -19.80
C LEU A 183 7.78 1.06 -21.08
N ARG A 184 7.98 2.23 -21.72
CA ARG A 184 7.39 2.53 -23.05
C ARG A 184 8.30 2.11 -24.20
N GLN A 185 9.58 1.90 -23.93
CA GLN A 185 10.59 1.53 -24.92
C GLN A 185 10.71 0.00 -25.10
N LEU A 186 10.06 -0.77 -24.22
CA LEU A 186 9.87 -2.22 -24.29
C LEU A 186 8.51 -2.54 -24.92
#